data_AF-A0A8T4NBN1-F1
#
_entry.id   AF-A0A8T4NBN1-F1
#
_cell.length_a   1.000
_cell.length_b   1.000
_cell.length_c   1.000
_cell.angle_alpha   90.00
_cell.angle_beta   90.00
_cell.angle_gamma   90.00
#
_symmetry.space_group_name_H-M   'P 1'
#
loop_
_entity.id
_entity.type
_entity.pdbx_description
1 polymer ?
#
loop_
_entity_poly.entity_id
_entity_poly.type
_entity_poly.pdbx_seq_one_letter_code
_entity_poly.pdbx_strand_id
1 'polypeptide(L)'
;MLMMLLLLEVLRMGRVNFCRDKRGGVFMAIPIVLLTLVLCGMVLLSYSNHQNKLSIALVSPLAVLEIRDELDIFEMREKELVLDSVEKSGIDKEKFEKEFVSGLSQEMKDFILKDLFWRGSKVEVGTGFDENGFFRDVLYSVEEVSDGLVLKRQETGKRGLLKVSEDVKIGFPVEYDFVFDREYLITRKSGKYVVEVLK
;
A
#
# COMPACT_ATOMS: atom_id res chain seq x y z
N MET A 1 22.19 39.18 -9.15
CA MET A 1 23.00 40.28 -9.72
C MET A 1 23.66 41.15 -8.63
N LEU A 2 22.92 41.61 -7.61
CA LEU A 2 23.46 42.41 -6.49
C LEU A 2 24.56 41.70 -5.68
N MET A 3 24.41 40.39 -5.44
CA MET A 3 25.38 39.58 -4.68
C MET A 3 26.73 39.40 -5.41
N MET A 4 26.72 39.44 -6.75
CA MET A 4 27.92 39.30 -7.57
C MET A 4 28.76 40.59 -7.55
N LEU A 5 28.09 41.75 -7.46
CA LEU A 5 28.74 43.07 -7.31
C LEU A 5 29.41 43.20 -5.92
N LEU A 6 28.77 42.74 -4.86
CA LEU A 6 29.34 42.71 -3.50
C LEU A 6 30.57 41.79 -3.40
N LEU A 7 30.53 40.63 -4.04
CA LEU A 7 31.67 39.70 -4.10
C LEU A 7 32.86 40.29 -4.87
N LEU A 8 32.58 41.03 -5.96
CA LEU A 8 33.59 41.73 -6.75
C LEU A 8 34.21 42.90 -5.97
N GLU A 9 33.44 43.66 -5.19
CA GLU A 9 33.98 44.73 -4.34
C GLU A 9 34.84 44.21 -3.19
N VAL A 10 34.44 43.12 -2.54
CA VAL A 10 35.24 42.48 -1.47
C VAL A 10 36.54 41.89 -2.03
N LEU A 11 36.50 41.26 -3.20
CA LEU A 11 37.70 40.78 -3.90
C LEU A 11 38.59 41.94 -4.39
N ARG A 12 38.00 43.07 -4.79
CA ARG A 12 38.74 44.28 -5.20
C ARG A 12 39.40 44.97 -4.01
N MET A 13 38.76 45.01 -2.84
CA MET A 13 39.39 45.49 -1.59
C MET A 13 40.50 44.54 -1.10
N GLY A 14 40.35 43.23 -1.29
CA GLY A 14 41.36 42.23 -0.91
C GLY A 14 42.70 42.33 -1.66
N ARG A 15 42.76 42.98 -2.83
CA ARG A 15 44.02 43.19 -3.58
C ARG A 15 44.83 44.41 -3.14
N VAL A 16 44.28 45.32 -2.34
CA VAL A 16 44.92 46.64 -2.16
C VAL A 16 45.99 46.65 -1.05
N ASN A 17 46.05 45.70 -0.12
CA ASN A 17 47.09 45.74 0.94
C ASN A 17 47.49 44.35 1.48
N PHE A 18 48.02 43.46 0.63
CA PHE A 18 48.50 42.15 1.11
C PHE A 18 49.96 42.14 1.61
N CYS A 19 50.64 43.28 1.72
CA CYS A 19 52.00 43.34 2.31
C CYS A 19 52.29 44.66 3.03
N ARG A 20 51.80 44.81 4.27
CA ARG A 20 52.56 45.38 5.39
C ARG A 20 51.79 45.22 6.70
N ASP A 21 52.49 44.72 7.70
CA ASP A 21 52.10 44.53 9.11
C ASP A 21 51.22 43.33 9.48
N LYS A 22 51.81 42.47 10.34
CA LYS A 22 51.22 41.29 11.01
C LYS A 22 49.96 41.60 11.86
N ARG A 23 49.44 42.83 11.85
CA ARG A 23 48.22 43.26 12.55
C ARG A 23 46.99 43.37 11.62
N GLY A 24 47.17 43.42 10.31
CA GLY A 24 46.06 43.56 9.33
C GLY A 24 45.33 42.26 8.98
N GLY A 25 45.95 41.10 9.22
CA GLY A 25 45.37 39.78 8.92
C GLY A 25 44.18 39.41 9.80
N VAL A 26 44.16 39.88 11.05
CA VAL A 26 43.05 39.61 12.00
C VAL A 26 41.81 40.42 11.61
N PHE A 27 41.99 41.66 11.16
CA PHE A 27 40.88 42.53 10.74
C PHE A 27 40.18 42.05 9.47
N MET A 28 40.88 41.37 8.57
CA MET A 28 40.29 40.74 7.37
C MET A 28 39.79 39.31 7.60
N ALA A 29 40.31 38.58 8.60
CA ALA A 29 39.84 37.23 8.92
C ALA A 29 38.41 37.22 9.49
N ILE A 30 38.07 38.18 10.34
CA ILE A 30 36.74 38.29 10.98
C ILE A 30 35.60 38.43 9.94
N PRO A 31 35.64 39.36 8.96
CA PRO A 31 34.56 39.50 7.98
C PRO A 31 34.46 38.27 7.05
N ILE A 32 35.57 37.59 6.75
CA ILE A 32 35.56 36.36 5.95
C ILE A 32 34.87 35.22 6.71
N VAL A 33 35.19 35.03 7.99
CA VAL A 33 34.54 34.00 8.83
C VAL A 33 33.04 34.28 8.97
N LEU A 34 32.65 35.54 9.18
CA LEU A 34 31.24 35.94 9.22
C LEU A 34 30.52 35.66 7.91
N LEU A 35 31.15 35.97 6.77
CA LEU A 35 30.59 35.70 5.45
C LEU A 35 30.41 34.21 5.20
N THR A 36 31.37 33.37 5.63
CA THR A 36 31.23 31.91 5.54
C THR A 36 30.11 31.37 6.43
N LEU A 37 29.93 31.89 7.64
CA LEU A 37 28.83 31.52 8.53
C LEU A 37 27.46 31.89 7.92
N VAL A 38 27.35 33.07 7.30
CA VAL A 38 26.13 33.51 6.62
C VAL A 38 25.80 32.62 5.42
N LEU A 39 26.80 32.24 4.63
CA LEU A 39 26.61 31.31 3.51
C LEU A 39 26.20 29.92 4.00
N CYS A 40 26.84 29.37 5.04
CA CYS A 40 26.44 28.10 5.65
C CYS A 40 25.02 28.17 6.22
N GLY A 41 24.66 29.26 6.89
CA GLY A 41 23.31 29.49 7.41
C GLY A 41 22.26 29.54 6.30
N MET A 42 22.55 30.21 5.18
CA MET A 42 21.66 30.22 4.01
C MET A 42 21.50 28.83 3.39
N VAL A 43 22.57 28.03 3.31
CA VAL A 43 22.50 26.65 2.82
C VAL A 43 21.64 25.79 3.75
N LEU A 44 21.80 25.90 5.07
CA LEU A 44 20.98 25.17 6.04
C LEU A 44 19.51 25.59 6.00
N LEU A 45 19.21 26.89 5.88
CA LEU A 45 17.84 27.39 5.73
C LEU A 45 17.22 26.94 4.41
N SER A 46 18.00 26.97 3.32
CA SER A 46 17.55 26.44 2.03
C SER A 46 17.26 24.95 2.12
N TYR A 47 18.17 24.17 2.72
CA TYR A 47 18.01 22.73 2.91
C TYR A 47 16.79 22.40 3.78
N SER A 48 16.58 23.12 4.88
CA SER A 48 15.41 22.98 5.74
C SER A 48 14.10 23.30 4.99
N ASN A 49 14.09 24.37 4.19
CA ASN A 49 12.93 24.74 3.38
C ASN A 49 12.67 23.77 2.20
N HIS A 50 13.70 23.06 1.73
CA HIS A 50 13.57 22.02 0.70
C HIS A 50 13.17 20.67 1.31
N GLN A 51 13.64 20.30 2.51
CA GLN A 51 13.22 19.07 3.18
C GLN A 51 11.71 19.05 3.44
N ASN A 52 11.13 20.19 3.83
CA ASN A 52 9.68 20.31 4.01
C ASN A 52 8.87 20.25 2.70
N LYS A 53 9.54 20.28 1.53
CA LYS A 53 8.90 20.27 0.20
C LYS A 53 9.29 19.06 -0.65
N LEU A 54 10.30 18.30 -0.21
CA LEU A 54 10.70 17.03 -0.79
C LEU A 54 9.78 15.94 -0.23
N SER A 55 8.52 15.97 -0.67
CA SER A 55 7.62 14.82 -0.57
C SER A 55 8.15 13.76 -1.54
N ILE A 56 9.13 12.98 -1.10
CA ILE A 56 9.85 11.99 -1.93
C ILE A 56 8.91 10.85 -2.40
N ALA A 57 7.73 10.70 -1.81
CA ALA A 57 6.68 9.84 -2.34
C ALA A 57 5.61 10.67 -3.07
N LEU A 58 5.63 10.68 -4.41
CA LEU A 58 4.53 11.24 -5.22
C LEU A 58 3.20 10.52 -4.94
N VAL A 59 3.25 9.28 -4.46
CA VAL A 59 2.09 8.44 -4.16
C VAL A 59 2.37 7.59 -2.93
N SER A 60 1.45 7.61 -1.96
CA SER A 60 1.58 6.82 -0.74
C SER A 60 1.15 5.36 -0.98
N PRO A 61 1.96 4.35 -0.62
CA PRO A 61 1.58 2.93 -0.76
C PRO A 61 0.61 2.45 0.33
N LEU A 62 0.20 3.31 1.27
CA LEU A 62 -0.63 2.94 2.42
C LEU A 62 -1.92 2.21 2.02
N ALA A 63 -2.62 2.67 0.99
CA ALA A 63 -3.86 2.02 0.54
C ALA A 63 -3.64 0.59 0.03
N VAL A 64 -2.48 0.28 -0.55
CA VAL A 64 -2.13 -1.08 -0.99
C VAL A 64 -1.81 -1.97 0.21
N LEU A 65 -1.13 -1.40 1.22
CA LEU A 65 -0.82 -2.10 2.46
C LEU A 65 -2.08 -2.41 3.28
N GLU A 66 -3.00 -1.45 3.37
CA GLU A 66 -4.30 -1.65 4.05
C GLU A 66 -5.09 -2.80 3.43
N ILE A 67 -5.16 -2.88 2.10
CA ILE A 67 -5.86 -3.99 1.41
C ILE A 67 -5.18 -5.33 1.66
N ARG A 68 -3.85 -5.34 1.75
CA ARG A 68 -3.09 -6.55 2.06
C ARG A 68 -3.37 -7.03 3.48
N ASP A 69 -3.36 -6.11 4.45
CA ASP A 69 -3.66 -6.44 5.85
C ASP A 69 -5.12 -6.91 5.99
N GLU A 70 -6.07 -6.27 5.30
CA GLU A 70 -7.46 -6.71 5.25
C GLU A 70 -7.63 -8.09 4.59
N LEU A 71 -6.86 -8.40 3.54
CA LEU A 71 -6.86 -9.73 2.91
C LEU A 71 -6.38 -10.80 3.89
N ASP A 72 -5.29 -10.55 4.62
CA ASP A 72 -4.76 -11.51 5.58
C ASP A 72 -5.82 -11.84 6.67
N ILE A 73 -6.52 -10.81 7.16
CA ILE A 73 -7.65 -10.98 8.09
C ILE A 73 -8.79 -11.78 7.46
N PHE A 74 -9.13 -11.46 6.22
CA PHE A 74 -10.16 -12.17 5.47
C PHE A 74 -9.82 -13.66 5.33
N GLU A 75 -8.58 -14.01 4.96
CA GLU A 75 -8.16 -15.40 4.75
C GLU A 75 -8.13 -16.21 6.03
N MET A 76 -7.76 -15.60 7.16
CA MET A 76 -7.86 -16.26 8.46
C MET A 76 -9.31 -16.63 8.78
N ARG A 77 -10.24 -15.69 8.59
CA ARG A 77 -11.68 -15.91 8.84
C ARG A 77 -12.32 -16.88 7.86
N GLU A 78 -11.90 -16.83 6.59
CA GLU A 78 -12.33 -17.78 5.57
C GLU A 78 -11.92 -19.20 5.94
N LYS A 79 -10.67 -19.41 6.36
CA LYS A 79 -10.20 -20.71 6.82
C LYS A 79 -10.98 -21.23 8.03
N GLU A 80 -11.27 -20.38 9.00
CA GLU A 80 -12.12 -20.72 10.15
C GLU A 80 -13.53 -21.11 9.70
N LEU A 81 -14.12 -20.36 8.77
CA LEU A 81 -15.42 -20.68 8.20
C LEU A 81 -15.42 -22.03 7.47
N VAL A 82 -14.36 -22.34 6.70
CA VAL A 82 -14.22 -23.64 6.04
C VAL A 82 -14.22 -24.79 7.06
N LEU A 83 -13.49 -24.63 8.17
CA LEU A 83 -13.45 -25.60 9.27
C LEU A 83 -14.83 -25.78 9.91
N ASP A 84 -15.50 -24.69 10.26
CA ASP A 84 -16.82 -24.71 10.86
C ASP A 84 -17.87 -25.34 9.92
N SER A 85 -17.78 -25.05 8.62
CA SER A 85 -18.69 -25.59 7.61
C SER A 85 -18.49 -27.09 7.43
N VAL A 86 -17.25 -27.60 7.37
CA VAL A 86 -17.00 -29.04 7.25
C VAL A 86 -17.37 -29.79 8.52
N GLU A 87 -17.23 -29.19 9.71
CA GLU A 87 -17.65 -29.81 10.97
C GLU A 87 -19.17 -30.03 11.01
N LYS A 88 -19.96 -29.11 10.44
CA LYS A 88 -21.42 -29.20 10.39
C LYS A 88 -21.93 -30.09 9.25
N SER A 89 -21.32 -30.01 8.09
CA SER A 89 -21.81 -30.65 6.85
C SER A 89 -21.14 -32.00 6.53
N GLY A 90 -19.93 -32.22 7.04
CA GLY A 90 -19.06 -33.32 6.62
C GLY A 90 -18.40 -33.10 5.26
N ILE A 91 -18.02 -34.18 4.58
CA ILE A 91 -17.41 -34.17 3.23
C ILE A 91 -18.50 -34.17 2.13
N ASP A 92 -19.75 -33.87 2.48
CA ASP A 92 -20.85 -33.78 1.52
C ASP A 92 -20.77 -32.42 0.81
N LYS A 93 -20.46 -32.44 -0.49
CA LYS A 93 -20.25 -31.23 -1.30
C LYS A 93 -21.43 -30.26 -1.21
N GLU A 94 -22.66 -30.72 -1.45
CA GLU A 94 -23.84 -29.86 -1.55
C GLU A 94 -24.17 -29.23 -0.19
N LYS A 95 -24.06 -30.01 0.89
CA LYS A 95 -24.28 -29.48 2.24
C LYS A 95 -23.17 -28.52 2.63
N PHE A 96 -21.91 -28.84 2.33
CA PHE A 96 -20.77 -27.99 2.62
C PHE A 96 -20.91 -26.64 1.93
N GLU A 97 -21.20 -26.64 0.63
CA GLU A 97 -21.35 -25.42 -0.16
C GLU A 97 -22.48 -24.53 0.37
N LYS A 98 -23.60 -25.14 0.78
CA LYS A 98 -24.72 -24.41 1.38
C LYS A 98 -24.34 -23.81 2.74
N GLU A 99 -23.73 -24.59 3.62
CA GLU A 99 -23.30 -24.13 4.95
C GLU A 99 -22.24 -23.02 4.83
N PHE A 100 -21.26 -23.20 3.95
CA PHE A 100 -20.18 -22.25 3.71
C PHE A 100 -20.71 -20.90 3.20
N VAL A 101 -21.50 -20.89 2.13
CA VAL A 101 -22.06 -19.65 1.57
C VAL A 101 -22.98 -18.96 2.57
N SER A 102 -23.76 -19.73 3.35
CA SER A 102 -24.65 -19.16 4.37
C SER A 102 -23.91 -18.61 5.59
N GLY A 103 -22.72 -19.14 5.90
CA GLY A 103 -21.89 -18.73 7.03
C GLY A 103 -20.99 -17.52 6.75
N LEU A 104 -20.94 -17.02 5.51
CA LEU A 104 -20.22 -15.80 5.17
C LEU A 104 -20.79 -14.61 5.94
N SER A 105 -19.97 -14.02 6.81
CA SER A 105 -20.32 -12.81 7.56
C SER A 105 -20.49 -11.60 6.65
N GLN A 106 -21.26 -10.61 7.09
CA GLN A 106 -21.45 -9.38 6.31
C GLN A 106 -20.12 -8.66 6.03
N GLU A 107 -19.21 -8.61 7.01
CA GLU A 107 -17.89 -8.01 6.83
C GLU A 107 -17.06 -8.68 5.73
N MET A 108 -17.12 -10.02 5.64
CA MET A 108 -16.44 -10.77 4.57
C MET A 108 -17.05 -10.49 3.20
N LYS A 109 -18.38 -10.42 3.12
CA LYS A 109 -19.10 -10.08 1.89
C LYS A 109 -18.77 -8.67 1.43
N ASP A 110 -18.83 -7.70 2.35
CA ASP A 110 -18.51 -6.30 2.09
C ASP A 110 -17.06 -6.17 1.61
N PHE A 111 -16.12 -6.88 2.23
CA PHE A 111 -14.75 -6.93 1.75
C PHE A 111 -14.68 -7.45 0.32
N ILE A 112 -15.27 -8.60 -0.02
CA ILE A 112 -15.17 -9.13 -1.39
C ILE A 112 -15.83 -8.20 -2.41
N LEU A 113 -17.02 -7.69 -2.11
CA LEU A 113 -17.86 -6.93 -3.04
C LEU A 113 -17.38 -5.48 -3.24
N LYS A 114 -16.72 -4.89 -2.24
CA LYS A 114 -16.20 -3.52 -2.33
C LYS A 114 -15.11 -3.42 -3.40
N ASP A 115 -15.32 -2.53 -4.36
CA ASP A 115 -14.40 -2.27 -5.48
C ASP A 115 -13.98 -3.55 -6.22
N LEU A 116 -14.89 -4.51 -6.32
CA LEU A 116 -14.69 -5.78 -7.00
C LEU A 116 -14.52 -5.57 -8.51
N PHE A 117 -13.43 -6.14 -9.03
CA PHE A 117 -13.15 -6.28 -10.44
C PHE A 117 -13.11 -7.76 -10.80
N TRP A 118 -13.90 -8.13 -11.81
CA TRP A 118 -13.95 -9.49 -12.32
C TRP A 118 -13.88 -9.48 -13.84
N ARG A 119 -12.98 -10.30 -14.42
CA ARG A 119 -12.73 -10.38 -15.87
C ARG A 119 -12.49 -9.02 -16.56
N GLY A 120 -11.81 -8.10 -15.86
CA GLY A 120 -11.45 -6.78 -16.38
C GLY A 120 -12.53 -5.70 -16.27
N SER A 121 -13.71 -6.02 -15.71
CA SER A 121 -14.81 -5.07 -15.52
C SER A 121 -15.11 -4.86 -14.04
N LYS A 122 -15.45 -3.60 -13.67
CA LYS A 122 -15.96 -3.29 -12.33
C LYS A 122 -17.35 -3.91 -12.19
N VAL A 123 -17.58 -4.67 -11.12
CA VAL A 123 -18.90 -5.20 -10.81
C VAL A 123 -19.68 -4.13 -10.06
N GLU A 124 -20.79 -3.66 -10.64
CA GLU A 124 -21.69 -2.74 -9.97
C GLU A 124 -22.64 -3.53 -9.06
N VAL A 125 -22.37 -3.47 -7.76
CA VAL A 125 -23.24 -4.08 -6.75
C VAL A 125 -24.42 -3.12 -6.52
N GLY A 126 -25.62 -3.54 -6.94
CA GLY A 126 -26.81 -2.70 -6.93
C GLY A 126 -28.11 -3.52 -6.97
N THR A 127 -29.23 -2.85 -7.25
CA THR A 127 -30.55 -3.48 -7.30
C THR A 127 -30.63 -4.50 -8.45
N GLY A 128 -30.57 -5.79 -8.12
CA GLY A 128 -30.62 -6.90 -9.06
C GLY A 128 -29.35 -7.75 -9.12
N PHE A 129 -28.31 -7.42 -8.34
CA PHE A 129 -27.15 -8.29 -8.17
C PHE A 129 -27.51 -9.46 -7.25
N ASP A 130 -27.45 -10.69 -7.78
CA ASP A 130 -27.61 -11.91 -6.97
C ASP A 130 -26.30 -12.22 -6.24
N GLU A 131 -26.15 -11.68 -5.04
CA GLU A 131 -24.98 -11.90 -4.19
C GLU A 131 -24.72 -13.39 -3.94
N ASN A 132 -25.77 -14.15 -3.61
CA ASN A 132 -25.62 -15.57 -3.27
C ASN A 132 -25.25 -16.40 -4.49
N GLY A 133 -25.87 -16.11 -5.65
CA GLY A 133 -25.48 -16.70 -6.93
C GLY A 133 -24.04 -16.36 -7.31
N PHE A 134 -23.59 -15.12 -7.08
CA PHE A 134 -22.20 -14.75 -7.32
C PHE A 134 -21.23 -15.56 -6.45
N PHE A 135 -21.48 -15.67 -5.14
CA PHE A 135 -20.59 -16.44 -4.26
C PHE A 135 -20.55 -17.92 -4.65
N ARG A 136 -21.70 -18.51 -4.98
CA ARG A 136 -21.84 -19.93 -5.26
C ARG A 136 -21.35 -20.33 -6.66
N ASP A 137 -21.74 -19.58 -7.67
CA ASP A 137 -21.58 -20.01 -9.07
C ASP A 137 -20.35 -19.35 -9.73
N VAL A 138 -19.84 -18.26 -9.13
CA VAL A 138 -18.75 -17.48 -9.71
C VAL A 138 -17.50 -17.48 -8.83
N LEU A 139 -17.63 -17.14 -7.54
CA LEU A 139 -16.45 -16.95 -6.69
C LEU A 139 -15.88 -18.25 -6.16
N TYR A 140 -16.73 -19.12 -5.62
CA TYR A 140 -16.29 -20.37 -5.01
C TYR A 140 -16.66 -21.56 -5.88
N SER A 141 -15.75 -22.50 -6.01
CA SER A 141 -16.01 -23.80 -6.63
C SER A 141 -15.58 -24.90 -5.68
N VAL A 142 -16.48 -25.85 -5.42
CA VAL A 142 -16.20 -27.02 -4.58
C VAL A 142 -16.06 -28.25 -5.47
N GLU A 143 -14.95 -28.95 -5.36
CA GLU A 143 -14.66 -30.19 -6.08
C GLU A 143 -14.50 -31.34 -5.09
N GLU A 144 -15.10 -32.49 -5.40
CA GLU A 144 -14.96 -33.69 -4.58
C GLU A 144 -13.75 -34.49 -5.05
N VAL A 145 -12.89 -34.85 -4.12
CA VAL A 145 -11.67 -35.62 -4.36
C VAL A 145 -11.75 -36.90 -3.53
N SER A 146 -11.02 -37.95 -3.93
CA SER A 146 -11.12 -39.30 -3.38
C SER A 146 -11.02 -39.44 -1.85
N ASP A 147 -10.50 -38.45 -1.11
CA ASP A 147 -10.43 -38.45 0.35
C ASP A 147 -10.80 -37.08 0.98
N GLY A 148 -11.58 -36.26 0.26
CA GLY A 148 -11.84 -34.90 0.73
C GLY A 148 -12.61 -33.99 -0.23
N LEU A 149 -12.65 -32.71 0.14
CA LEU A 149 -13.17 -31.63 -0.70
C LEU A 149 -12.04 -30.65 -1.01
N VAL A 150 -12.05 -30.12 -2.23
CA VAL A 150 -11.23 -28.97 -2.61
C VAL A 150 -12.16 -27.77 -2.75
N LEU A 151 -11.96 -26.76 -1.92
CA LEU A 151 -12.61 -25.46 -2.06
C LEU A 151 -11.64 -24.52 -2.76
N LYS A 152 -12.07 -23.98 -3.90
CA LYS A 152 -11.30 -23.02 -4.66
C LYS A 152 -12.04 -21.70 -4.75
N ARG A 153 -11.37 -20.62 -4.34
CA ARG A 153 -11.77 -19.24 -4.60
C ARG A 153 -11.14 -18.80 -5.92
N GLN A 154 -11.98 -18.47 -6.89
CA GLN A 154 -11.58 -17.99 -8.20
C GLN A 154 -10.84 -16.65 -8.10
N GLU A 155 -10.02 -16.37 -9.12
CA GLU A 155 -9.24 -15.14 -9.20
C GLU A 155 -10.16 -13.92 -9.24
N THR A 156 -10.02 -13.07 -8.23
CA THR A 156 -10.75 -11.80 -8.11
C THR A 156 -9.81 -10.67 -7.76
N GLY A 157 -10.17 -9.46 -8.20
CA GLY A 157 -9.33 -8.29 -8.03
C GLY A 157 -10.05 -7.13 -7.37
N LYS A 158 -9.25 -6.25 -6.77
CA LYS A 158 -9.64 -4.93 -6.29
C LYS A 158 -8.83 -3.90 -7.03
N ARG A 159 -9.50 -2.91 -7.62
CA ARG A 159 -8.84 -1.77 -8.27
C ARG A 159 -9.31 -0.48 -7.63
N GLY A 160 -8.35 0.39 -7.34
CA GLY A 160 -8.62 1.69 -6.76
C GLY A 160 -7.58 2.72 -7.13
N LEU A 161 -7.84 3.97 -6.76
CA LEU A 161 -6.95 5.10 -7.00
C LEU A 161 -6.12 5.36 -5.74
N LEU A 162 -4.81 5.44 -5.90
CA LEU A 162 -3.94 5.89 -4.83
C LEU A 162 -4.10 7.39 -4.65
N LYS A 163 -4.44 7.79 -3.42
CA LYS A 163 -4.55 9.20 -3.06
C LYS A 163 -3.15 9.82 -3.02
N VAL A 164 -3.01 10.94 -3.72
CA VAL A 164 -1.84 11.81 -3.62
C VAL A 164 -1.98 12.61 -2.32
N SER A 165 -0.88 12.81 -1.59
CA SER A 165 -0.88 13.70 -0.42
C SER A 165 -1.38 15.10 -0.81
N GLU A 166 -2.22 15.70 0.03
CA GLU A 166 -2.80 17.04 -0.18
C GLU A 166 -1.75 18.13 -0.42
N ASP A 167 -0.50 17.89 0.02
CA ASP A 167 0.63 18.81 -0.13
C ASP A 167 1.18 18.90 -1.58
N VAL A 168 0.77 18.00 -2.48
CA VAL A 168 1.31 17.91 -3.84
C VAL A 168 0.34 18.54 -4.85
N LYS A 169 0.75 19.68 -5.44
CA LYS A 169 -0.05 20.45 -6.42
C LYS A 169 -0.23 19.76 -7.78
N ILE A 170 0.55 18.73 -8.08
CA ILE A 170 0.49 17.96 -9.33
C ILE A 170 0.33 16.49 -8.95
N GLY A 171 -0.91 16.00 -8.97
CA GLY A 171 -1.22 14.60 -8.75
C GLY A 171 -1.36 13.86 -10.08
N PHE A 172 -0.54 12.82 -10.29
CA PHE A 172 -0.81 11.83 -11.33
C PHE A 172 -1.68 10.74 -10.70
N PRO A 173 -2.88 10.45 -11.22
CA PRO A 173 -3.68 9.35 -10.71
C PRO A 173 -2.92 8.05 -10.97
N VAL A 174 -2.57 7.34 -9.91
CA VAL A 174 -2.01 6.00 -9.99
C VAL A 174 -3.09 5.03 -9.57
N GLU A 175 -3.48 4.16 -10.48
CA GLU A 175 -4.37 3.04 -10.20
C GLU A 175 -3.54 1.87 -9.68
N TYR A 176 -4.02 1.21 -8.63
CA TYR A 176 -3.49 -0.08 -8.22
C TYR A 176 -4.48 -1.17 -8.61
N ASP A 177 -3.94 -2.33 -8.99
CA ASP A 177 -4.69 -3.55 -9.23
C ASP A 177 -4.15 -4.62 -8.28
N PHE A 178 -5.04 -5.18 -7.47
CA PHE A 178 -4.69 -6.18 -6.47
C PHE A 178 -5.54 -7.42 -6.71
N VAL A 179 -4.89 -8.49 -7.16
CA VAL A 179 -5.54 -9.75 -7.53
C VAL A 179 -5.22 -10.82 -6.50
N PHE A 180 -6.22 -11.58 -6.09
CA PHE A 180 -6.09 -12.65 -5.11
C PHE A 180 -6.99 -13.84 -5.45
N ASP A 181 -6.50 -15.02 -5.10
CA ASP A 181 -7.18 -16.31 -5.22
C ASP A 181 -6.82 -17.18 -4.01
N ARG A 182 -7.46 -18.33 -3.85
CA ARG A 182 -7.12 -19.28 -2.78
C ARG A 182 -7.62 -20.68 -3.07
N GLU A 183 -6.89 -21.68 -2.59
CA GLU A 183 -7.29 -23.07 -2.71
C GLU A 183 -7.05 -23.84 -1.41
N TYR A 184 -8.10 -24.51 -0.93
CA TYR A 184 -8.12 -25.28 0.31
C TYR A 184 -8.40 -26.75 0.02
N LEU A 185 -7.57 -27.63 0.57
CA LEU A 185 -7.81 -29.06 0.63
C LEU A 185 -8.34 -29.44 2.02
N ILE A 186 -9.53 -30.03 2.03
CA ILE A 186 -10.24 -30.44 3.23
C ILE A 186 -10.20 -31.96 3.28
N THR A 187 -9.45 -32.53 4.24
CA THR A 187 -9.31 -33.99 4.40
C THR A 187 -9.65 -34.42 5.82
N ARG A 188 -9.94 -35.71 6.00
CA ARG A 188 -10.21 -36.28 7.33
C ARG A 188 -9.02 -37.11 7.81
N LYS A 189 -8.26 -36.57 8.76
CA LYS A 189 -7.11 -37.27 9.37
C LYS A 189 -7.43 -37.63 10.82
N SER A 190 -7.34 -38.90 11.16
CA SER A 190 -7.55 -39.42 12.53
C SER A 190 -8.89 -38.99 13.17
N GLY A 191 -9.95 -38.96 12.37
CA GLY A 191 -11.30 -38.59 12.82
C GLY A 191 -11.58 -37.09 12.92
N LYS A 192 -10.58 -36.21 12.71
CA LYS A 192 -10.73 -34.75 12.65
C LYS A 192 -10.59 -34.24 11.22
N TYR A 193 -11.25 -33.12 10.91
CA TYR A 193 -11.06 -32.42 9.66
C TYR A 193 -9.79 -31.56 9.71
N VAL A 194 -9.04 -31.57 8.62
CA VAL A 194 -7.82 -30.78 8.45
C VAL A 194 -7.95 -29.99 7.16
N VAL A 195 -7.71 -28.68 7.26
CA VAL A 195 -7.76 -27.74 6.12
C VAL A 195 -6.34 -27.29 5.81
N GLU A 196 -5.84 -27.73 4.66
CA GLU A 196 -4.52 -27.40 4.13
C GLU A 196 -4.67 -26.37 3.01
N VAL A 197 -3.82 -25.34 3.03
CA VAL A 197 -3.77 -24.34 1.97
C VAL A 197 -2.88 -24.89 0.86
N LEU A 198 -3.42 -25.02 -0.35
CA LEU A 198 -2.68 -25.47 -1.54
C LEU A 198 -2.08 -24.28 -2.30
N LYS A 199 -2.82 -23.18 -2.38
CA LYS A 199 -2.46 -21.93 -3.05
C LYS A 199 -3.04 -20.76 -2.27
#